data_AF-A0A090IFE8-F1
#
_entry.id   AF-A0A090IFE8-F1
#
_cell.length_a   1.000
_cell.length_b   1.000
_cell.length_c   1.000
_cell.angle_alpha   90.00
_cell.angle_beta   90.00
_cell.angle_gamma   90.00
#
_symmetry.space_group_name_H-M   'P 1'
#
loop_
_entity.id
_entity.type
_entity.pdbx_description
1 polymer ?
#
loop_
_entity_poly.entity_id
_entity_poly.type
_entity_poly.pdbx_seq_one_letter_code
_entity_poly.pdbx_strand_id
1 'polypeptide(L)'
;MSQELKCSVTLRPSKYWLLLCIVIHSLVLGLLLNWQILISLQLLYTVVIIVLCGYQCRQHWLRRPSFTYFTSGYIQFDAGGELFVFSKDSRSADLFIQLSYISLNKGHVQSLCIMRDAIDDTDYRRLVRTIKILK
;
A
#
# COMPACT_ATOMS: atom_id res chain seq x y z
N MET A 1 24.79 17.71 -16.80
CA MET A 1 23.60 17.38 -15.97
C MET A 1 23.31 15.91 -16.17
N SER A 2 23.55 15.09 -15.14
CA SER A 2 23.21 13.66 -15.15
C SER A 2 21.72 13.51 -15.47
N GLN A 3 21.37 12.71 -16.48
CA GLN A 3 19.99 12.33 -16.76
C GLN A 3 19.50 11.45 -15.60
N GLU A 4 19.00 12.05 -14.54
CA GLU A 4 18.38 11.29 -13.45
C GLU A 4 17.10 10.63 -13.98
N LEU A 5 17.05 9.31 -13.92
CA LEU A 5 15.89 8.56 -14.41
C LEU A 5 14.74 8.74 -13.41
N LYS A 6 13.85 9.68 -13.71
CA LYS A 6 12.63 9.94 -12.92
C LYS A 6 11.63 8.80 -13.15
N CYS A 7 11.30 8.05 -12.10
CA CYS A 7 10.32 6.97 -12.15
C CYS A 7 9.11 7.31 -11.27
N SER A 8 7.92 7.41 -11.87
CA SER A 8 6.67 7.60 -11.13
C SER A 8 6.08 6.23 -10.78
N VAL A 9 5.77 6.02 -9.49
CA VAL A 9 5.12 4.81 -9.00
C VAL A 9 3.72 5.17 -8.54
N THR A 10 2.75 4.64 -9.27
CA THR A 10 1.33 4.72 -8.87
C THR A 10 0.92 3.39 -8.26
N LEU A 11 0.62 3.39 -6.96
CA LEU A 11 0.20 2.18 -6.26
C LEU A 11 -1.17 1.71 -6.74
N ARG A 12 -1.25 0.46 -7.20
CA ARG A 12 -2.48 -0.26 -7.56
C ARG A 12 -3.16 -0.84 -6.32
N PRO A 13 -4.45 -1.18 -6.36
CA PRO A 13 -5.06 -1.88 -5.25
C PRO A 13 -4.46 -3.27 -5.15
N SER A 14 -3.99 -3.63 -3.96
CA SER A 14 -3.57 -4.99 -3.70
C SER A 14 -4.79 -5.91 -3.85
N LYS A 15 -4.70 -6.86 -4.78
CA LYS A 15 -5.73 -7.87 -5.01
C LYS A 15 -5.82 -8.80 -3.81
N TYR A 16 -4.68 -9.06 -3.16
CA TYR A 16 -4.62 -9.88 -1.95
C TYR A 16 -5.36 -9.24 -0.78
N TRP A 17 -5.26 -7.92 -0.61
CA TRP A 17 -5.96 -7.22 0.46
C TRP A 17 -7.48 -7.28 0.28
N LEU A 18 -7.95 -7.11 -0.96
CA LEU A 18 -9.37 -7.20 -1.29
C LEU A 18 -9.90 -8.63 -1.09
N LEU A 19 -9.11 -9.64 -1.46
CA LEU A 19 -9.43 -11.05 -1.27
C LEU A 19 -9.43 -11.44 0.22
N LEU A 20 -8.47 -10.96 1.01
CA LEU A 20 -8.42 -11.14 2.46
C LEU A 20 -9.67 -10.55 3.12
N CYS A 21 -10.07 -9.33 2.73
CA CYS A 21 -11.32 -8.75 3.21
C CYS A 21 -12.52 -9.63 2.88
N ILE A 22 -12.68 -10.09 1.63
CA ILE A 22 -13.80 -10.96 1.25
C ILE A 22 -13.80 -12.26 2.08
N VAL A 23 -12.64 -12.89 2.27
CA VAL A 23 -12.51 -14.15 3.03
C VAL A 23 -12.89 -13.97 4.49
N ILE A 24 -12.34 -12.94 5.16
CA ILE A 24 -12.66 -12.66 6.57
C ILE A 24 -14.16 -12.38 6.73
N HIS A 25 -14.74 -11.57 5.85
CA HIS A 25 -16.17 -11.25 5.92
C HIS A 25 -17.06 -12.46 5.64
N SER A 26 -16.67 -13.33 4.70
CA SER A 26 -17.40 -14.58 4.41
C SER A 26 -17.35 -15.56 5.58
N LEU A 27 -16.20 -15.65 6.27
CA LEU A 27 -16.03 -16.48 7.47
C LEU A 27 -16.87 -15.96 8.64
N VAL A 28 -16.80 -14.65 8.91
CA VAL A 28 -17.59 -14.02 9.97
C VAL A 28 -19.09 -14.15 9.69
N LEU A 29 -19.50 -13.97 8.43
CA LEU A 29 -20.87 -14.19 8.01
C LEU A 29 -21.28 -15.65 8.21
N GLY A 30 -20.47 -16.62 7.78
CA GLY A 30 -20.75 -18.05 7.98
C GLY A 30 -20.87 -18.46 9.45
N LEU A 31 -20.02 -17.93 10.32
CA LEU A 31 -20.08 -18.14 11.77
C LEU A 31 -21.36 -17.56 12.39
N LEU A 32 -21.76 -16.36 11.97
CA LEU A 32 -22.98 -15.71 12.43
C LEU A 32 -24.25 -16.39 11.90
N LEU A 33 -24.22 -16.86 10.65
CA LEU A 33 -25.30 -17.62 10.03
C LEU A 33 -25.58 -18.92 10.79
N ASN A 34 -24.54 -19.53 11.38
CA ASN A 34 -24.66 -20.74 12.19
C ASN A 34 -25.33 -20.52 13.56
N TRP A 35 -25.48 -19.26 14.02
CA TRP A 35 -25.92 -18.96 15.39
C TRP A 35 -27.30 -18.27 15.48
N GLN A 36 -27.97 -17.95 14.36
CA GLN A 36 -29.20 -17.12 14.38
C GLN A 36 -30.36 -17.68 13.53
N ILE A 37 -31.57 -17.65 14.12
CA ILE A 37 -32.84 -18.16 13.54
C ILE A 37 -33.59 -17.10 12.69
N LEU A 38 -33.20 -15.82 12.76
CA LEU A 38 -33.94 -14.69 12.18
C LEU A 38 -33.30 -14.14 10.89
N ILE A 39 -33.85 -14.56 9.75
CA ILE A 39 -33.41 -14.22 8.38
C ILE A 39 -33.37 -12.69 8.12
N SER A 40 -34.33 -11.92 8.64
CA SER A 40 -34.41 -10.48 8.41
C SER A 40 -33.26 -9.70 9.05
N LEU A 41 -32.78 -10.14 10.22
CA LEU A 41 -31.66 -9.52 10.92
C LEU A 41 -30.33 -9.82 10.19
N GLN A 42 -30.19 -11.02 9.62
CA GLN A 42 -29.05 -11.40 8.78
C GLN A 42 -28.94 -10.55 7.52
N LEU A 43 -30.08 -10.29 6.85
CA LEU A 43 -30.11 -9.48 5.62
C LEU A 43 -29.65 -8.04 5.89
N LEU A 44 -30.16 -7.42 6.96
CA LEU A 44 -29.75 -6.08 7.40
C LEU A 44 -28.25 -6.03 7.73
N TYR A 45 -27.77 -7.00 8.50
CA TYR A 45 -26.37 -7.07 8.92
C TYR A 45 -25.41 -7.24 7.73
N THR A 46 -25.77 -8.10 6.77
CA THR A 46 -24.98 -8.34 5.56
C THR A 46 -24.86 -7.07 4.72
N VAL A 47 -25.97 -6.33 4.55
CA VAL A 47 -25.97 -5.06 3.81
C VAL A 47 -25.09 -4.02 4.51
N VAL A 48 -25.20 -3.87 5.83
CA VAL A 48 -24.39 -2.91 6.61
C VAL A 48 -22.90 -3.24 6.49
N ILE A 49 -22.53 -4.52 6.58
CA ILE A 49 -21.14 -4.96 6.39
C ILE A 49 -20.64 -4.62 4.99
N ILE A 50 -21.38 -4.97 3.94
CA ILE A 50 -20.95 -4.70 2.55
C ILE A 50 -20.72 -3.20 2.33
N VAL A 51 -21.60 -2.35 2.87
CA VAL A 51 -21.45 -0.89 2.78
C VAL A 51 -20.21 -0.42 3.54
N LEU A 52 -19.97 -0.91 4.76
CA LEU A 52 -18.79 -0.55 5.55
C LEU A 52 -17.49 -1.04 4.89
N CYS A 53 -17.47 -2.26 4.34
CA CYS A 53 -16.33 -2.77 3.57
C CYS A 53 -16.08 -1.91 2.34
N GLY A 54 -17.12 -1.62 1.56
CA GLY A 54 -17.02 -0.78 0.37
C GLY A 54 -16.48 0.62 0.71
N TYR A 55 -16.93 1.19 1.82
CA TYR A 55 -16.43 2.47 2.31
C TYR A 55 -14.96 2.40 2.74
N GLN A 56 -14.54 1.37 3.49
CA GLN A 56 -13.15 1.19 3.90
C GLN A 56 -12.24 0.93 2.69
N CYS A 57 -12.67 0.11 1.73
CA CYS A 57 -11.96 -0.11 0.47
C CYS A 57 -11.81 1.19 -0.32
N ARG A 58 -12.86 2.02 -0.38
CA ARG A 58 -12.81 3.33 -1.03
C ARG A 58 -11.86 4.30 -0.32
N GLN A 59 -11.88 4.35 1.00
CA GLN A 59 -10.94 5.16 1.79
C GLN A 59 -9.49 4.71 1.56
N HIS A 60 -9.24 3.41 1.52
CA HIS A 60 -7.94 2.85 1.17
C HIS A 60 -7.53 3.18 -0.27
N TRP A 61 -8.47 3.23 -1.21
CA TRP A 61 -8.22 3.70 -2.58
C TRP A 61 -7.83 5.17 -2.65
N LEU A 62 -8.47 6.03 -1.85
CA LEU A 62 -8.24 7.48 -1.88
C LEU A 62 -6.95 7.90 -1.18
N ARG A 63 -6.47 7.13 -0.19
CA ARG A 63 -5.24 7.43 0.56
C ARG A 63 -3.97 6.85 -0.06
N ARG A 64 -4.00 6.42 -1.32
CA ARG A 64 -2.82 5.79 -1.93
C ARG A 64 -1.71 6.82 -2.15
N PRO A 65 -0.53 6.62 -1.55
CA PRO A 65 0.60 7.45 -1.87
C PRO A 65 1.04 7.12 -3.30
N SER A 66 0.93 8.08 -4.18
CA SER A 66 1.72 8.12 -5.41
C SER A 66 3.02 8.86 -5.12
N PHE A 67 4.12 8.31 -5.59
CA PHE A 67 5.42 8.90 -5.38
C PHE A 67 6.28 8.74 -6.61
N THR A 68 7.09 9.75 -6.85
CA THR A 68 8.16 9.71 -7.83
C THR A 68 9.46 9.43 -7.09
N TYR A 69 10.24 8.48 -7.56
CA TYR A 69 11.59 8.24 -7.05
C TYR A 69 12.65 8.47 -8.13
N PHE A 70 13.85 8.78 -7.66
CA PHE A 70 15.03 9.05 -8.47
C PHE A 70 16.07 7.95 -8.20
N THR A 71 16.78 7.55 -9.25
CA THR A 71 17.83 6.51 -9.16
C THR A 71 18.99 6.88 -8.24
N SER A 72 19.14 8.16 -7.90
CA SER A 72 20.10 8.69 -6.92
C SER A 72 19.68 8.45 -5.46
N GLY A 73 18.52 7.85 -5.23
CA GLY A 73 18.06 7.44 -3.91
C GLY A 73 17.14 8.43 -3.20
N TYR A 74 16.50 9.31 -3.97
CA TYR A 74 15.51 10.27 -3.47
C TYR A 74 14.09 9.83 -3.82
N ILE A 75 13.14 10.19 -2.98
CA ILE A 75 11.70 10.07 -3.17
C ILE A 75 11.05 11.43 -3.04
N GLN A 76 10.02 11.67 -3.85
CA GLN A 76 9.11 12.79 -3.76
C GLN A 76 7.68 12.25 -3.82
N PHE A 77 6.83 12.62 -2.86
CA PHE A 77 5.43 12.21 -2.85
C PHE A 77 4.59 13.23 -3.62
N ASP A 78 3.56 12.80 -4.37
CA ASP A 78 2.76 13.74 -5.19
C ASP A 78 2.03 14.79 -4.35
N ALA A 79 1.71 14.48 -3.09
CA ALA A 79 1.03 15.38 -2.17
C ALA A 79 1.97 16.38 -1.47
N GLY A 80 3.29 16.29 -1.66
CA GLY A 80 4.26 17.11 -0.95
C GLY A 80 5.47 17.45 -1.84
N GLY A 81 5.73 18.74 -2.04
CA GLY A 81 6.92 19.19 -2.75
C GLY A 81 8.25 18.83 -2.06
N GLU A 82 8.20 18.29 -0.84
CA GLU A 82 9.37 17.84 -0.08
C GLU A 82 10.02 16.61 -0.73
N LEU A 83 11.35 16.67 -0.83
CA LEU A 83 12.22 15.55 -1.21
C LEU A 83 12.67 14.80 0.03
N PHE A 84 12.63 13.48 -0.06
CA PHE A 84 13.02 12.54 0.98
C PHE A 84 14.18 11.69 0.48
N VAL A 85 15.14 11.38 1.36
CA VAL A 85 16.27 10.51 1.05
C VAL A 85 15.97 9.11 1.57
N PHE A 86 16.27 8.07 0.80
CA PHE A 86 16.18 6.70 1.28
C PHE A 86 17.17 6.45 2.42
N SER A 87 16.66 5.90 3.52
CA SER A 87 17.50 5.32 4.57
C SER A 87 18.00 3.94 4.13
N LYS A 88 19.22 3.60 4.59
CA LYS A 88 19.84 2.27 4.46
C LYS A 88 19.01 1.15 5.12
N ASP A 89 18.06 1.51 5.98
CA ASP A 89 17.14 0.59 6.64
C ASP A 89 16.05 0.05 5.70
N SER A 90 15.98 0.54 4.45
CA SER A 90 15.01 0.06 3.47
C SER A 90 15.24 -1.42 3.15
N ARG A 91 14.16 -2.20 3.12
CA ARG A 91 14.17 -3.66 2.90
C ARG A 91 13.19 -4.03 1.80
N SER A 92 13.58 -5.02 1.01
CA SER A 92 12.71 -5.66 0.02
C SER A 92 12.56 -7.14 0.36
N ALA A 93 11.32 -7.62 0.40
CA ALA A 93 10.95 -9.02 0.48
C ALA A 93 10.10 -9.40 -0.76
N ASP A 94 9.86 -10.69 -0.93
CA ASP A 94 9.12 -11.22 -2.10
C ASP A 94 7.67 -10.72 -2.16
N LEU A 95 7.08 -10.39 -1.01
CA LEU A 95 5.68 -9.97 -0.87
C LEU A 95 5.51 -8.48 -0.59
N PHE A 96 6.51 -7.81 -0.02
CA PHE A 96 6.42 -6.40 0.37
C PHE A 96 7.77 -5.69 0.31
N ILE A 97 7.73 -4.38 0.15
CA ILE A 97 8.87 -3.47 0.27
C ILE A 97 8.60 -2.57 1.47
N GLN A 98 9.58 -2.51 2.38
CA GLN A 98 9.63 -1.50 3.43
C GLN A 98 10.61 -0.40 2.98
N LEU A 99 10.06 0.75 2.62
CA LEU A 99 10.84 1.95 2.30
C LEU A 99 11.00 2.78 3.56
N SER A 100 12.23 2.96 4.01
CA SER A 100 12.55 3.90 5.09
C SER A 100 13.14 5.15 4.46
N TYR A 101 12.67 6.33 4.83
CA TYR A 101 13.11 7.58 4.23
C TYR A 101 13.09 8.74 5.23
N ILE A 102 13.94 9.74 5.01
CA ILE A 102 14.13 10.89 5.89
C ILE A 102 13.85 12.16 5.08
N SER A 103 13.08 13.09 5.65
CA SER A 103 12.85 14.38 4.99
C SER A 103 14.15 15.19 5.02
N LEU A 104 14.49 15.84 3.90
CA LEU A 104 15.62 16.77 3.87
C LEU A 104 15.44 17.94 4.87
N ASN A 105 14.18 18.29 5.16
CA ASN A 105 13.84 19.41 6.04
C ASN A 105 13.56 18.97 7.49
N LYS A 106 13.29 17.67 7.73
CA LYS A 106 12.90 17.14 9.05
C LYS A 106 13.67 15.86 9.33
N GLY A 107 14.44 15.83 10.41
CA GLY A 107 15.31 14.70 10.79
C GLY A 107 14.58 13.44 11.27
N HIS A 108 13.27 13.30 11.05
CA HIS A 108 12.53 12.12 11.48
C HIS A 108 12.48 11.07 10.37
N VAL A 109 12.89 9.84 10.69
CA VAL A 109 12.79 8.69 9.79
C VAL A 109 11.34 8.25 9.71
N GLN A 110 10.80 8.23 8.49
CA GLN A 110 9.49 7.68 8.19
C GLN A 110 9.64 6.35 7.47
N SER A 111 8.60 5.52 7.54
CA SER A 111 8.58 4.26 6.82
C SER A 111 7.26 4.04 6.10
N LEU A 112 7.33 3.48 4.91
CA LEU A 112 6.20 3.12 4.06
C LEU A 112 6.33 1.63 3.71
N CYS A 113 5.30 0.86 4.05
CA CYS A 113 5.20 -0.53 3.63
C CYS A 113 4.32 -0.62 2.39
N ILE A 114 4.84 -1.26 1.34
CA ILE A 114 4.17 -1.40 0.06
C ILE A 114 4.10 -2.88 -0.30
N MET A 115 2.91 -3.39 -0.59
CA MET A 115 2.78 -4.76 -1.11
C MET A 115 3.29 -4.84 -2.56
N ARG A 116 3.95 -5.94 -2.91
CA ARG A 116 4.51 -6.12 -4.26
C ARG A 116 3.46 -5.98 -5.35
N ASP A 117 2.27 -6.55 -5.15
CA ASP A 117 1.18 -6.52 -6.13
C ASP A 117 0.55 -5.13 -6.32
N ALA A 118 0.88 -4.18 -5.45
CA ALA A 118 0.51 -2.78 -5.60
C ALA A 118 1.46 -2.03 -6.55
N ILE A 119 2.59 -2.59 -6.96
CA ILE A 119 3.55 -1.97 -7.90
C ILE A 119 3.60 -2.79 -9.19
N ASP A 120 3.79 -2.14 -10.33
CA ASP A 120 4.10 -2.87 -11.57
C ASP A 120 5.44 -3.62 -11.45
N ASP A 121 5.56 -4.82 -12.04
CA ASP A 121 6.77 -5.64 -11.95
C ASP A 121 8.02 -4.93 -12.51
N THR A 122 7.86 -4.02 -13.48
CA THR A 122 8.99 -3.22 -13.98
C THR A 122 9.48 -2.22 -12.95
N ASP A 123 8.56 -1.54 -12.28
CA ASP A 123 8.87 -0.49 -11.30
C ASP A 123 9.33 -1.10 -9.99
N TYR A 124 8.76 -2.24 -9.59
CA TYR A 124 9.23 -3.04 -8.46
C TYR A 124 10.69 -3.44 -8.65
N ARG A 125 11.06 -4.01 -9.81
CA ARG A 125 12.45 -4.42 -10.09
C ARG A 125 13.41 -3.24 -10.07
N ARG A 126 13.01 -2.10 -10.59
CA ARG A 126 13.83 -0.87 -10.56
C ARG A 126 13.99 -0.35 -9.13
N LEU A 127 12.91 -0.27 -8.37
CA LEU A 127 12.93 0.18 -6.97
C LEU A 127 13.81 -0.73 -6.09
N VAL A 128 13.69 -2.05 -6.24
CA VAL A 128 14.53 -3.02 -5.53
C VAL A 128 16.01 -2.86 -5.91
N ARG A 129 16.33 -2.62 -7.18
CA ARG A 129 17.72 -2.33 -7.59
C ARG A 129 18.23 -1.06 -6.93
N THR A 130 17.44 0.01 -6.91
CA THR A 130 17.82 1.27 -6.23
C THR A 130 18.09 1.04 -4.74
N ILE A 131 17.21 0.30 -4.04
CA ILE A 131 17.43 -0.05 -2.62
C ILE A 131 18.71 -0.86 -2.43
N LYS A 132 19.01 -1.81 -3.34
CA LYS A 132 20.23 -2.63 -3.27
C LYS A 132 21.50 -1.82 -3.52
N ILE A 133 21.47 -0.84 -4.41
CA ILE A 133 22.61 0.04 -4.70
C ILE A 133 22.94 0.95 -3.50
N LEU A 134 21.94 1.29 -2.69
CA LEU A 134 22.09 2.17 -1.53
C LEU A 134 22.61 1.47 -0.27
N LYS A 135 22.63 0.13 -0.25
CA LYS A 135 23.23 -0.66 0.84
C LYS A 135 24.73 -0.79 0.66
#